data_AF-A0A4P6ZTJ3-F1
#
_entry.id   AF-A0A4P6ZTJ3-F1
#
_cell.length_a   1.000
_cell.length_b   1.000
_cell.length_c   1.000
_cell.angle_alpha   90.00
_cell.angle_beta   90.00
_cell.angle_gamma   90.00
#
_symmetry.space_group_name_H-M   'P 1'
#
loop_
_entity.id
_entity.type
_entity.pdbx_description
1 polymer ?
#
loop_
_entity_poly.entity_id
_entity_poly.type
_entity_poly.pdbx_seq_one_letter_code
_entity_poly.pdbx_strand_id
1 'polypeptide(L)'
;MIEIIYDVATLEDSCYIEILPDKYKDECWNMSSIYFTEENFCYIIPTFRKCYKKFDYFSYNEIEVDTWKLIMKELEKVKNYLTNNPIPDTLKDVIGFPFTNSEKDFMENYDTNLKQLILMIDDFQVWIEAKKTSTKYITVLGM
;
A
#
# COMPACT_ATOMS: atom_id res chain seq x y z
N MET A 1 -13.74 -0.49 3.87
CA MET A 1 -13.61 0.21 2.58
C MET A 1 -12.14 0.18 2.21
N ILE A 2 -11.81 -0.21 0.99
CA ILE A 2 -10.41 -0.26 0.54
C ILE A 2 -10.06 1.09 -0.08
N GLU A 3 -9.33 1.91 0.66
CA GLU A 3 -8.98 3.28 0.28
C GLU A 3 -7.71 3.78 0.98
N ILE A 4 -7.18 4.89 0.48
CA ILE A 4 -6.12 5.68 1.12
C ILE A 4 -6.77 6.68 2.06
N ILE A 5 -6.22 6.82 3.25
CA ILE A 5 -6.64 7.80 4.24
C ILE A 5 -5.75 9.04 4.12
N TYR A 6 -6.37 10.21 3.99
CA TYR A 6 -5.69 11.51 3.90
C TYR A 6 -5.89 12.37 5.15
N ASP A 7 -6.99 12.17 5.88
CA ASP A 7 -7.34 12.96 7.05
C ASP A 7 -6.88 12.27 8.34
N VAL A 8 -5.88 12.86 9.00
CA VAL A 8 -5.33 12.38 10.27
C VAL A 8 -6.36 12.34 11.40
N ALA A 9 -7.44 13.13 11.33
CA ALA A 9 -8.50 13.10 12.34
C ALA A 9 -9.23 11.75 12.41
N THR A 10 -9.11 10.93 11.36
CA THR A 10 -9.70 9.57 11.31
C THR A 10 -8.79 8.49 11.90
N LEU A 11 -7.56 8.85 12.31
CA LEU A 11 -6.54 7.89 12.73
C LEU A 11 -6.44 7.69 14.25
N GLU A 12 -7.05 8.56 15.04
CA GLU A 12 -7.03 8.47 16.51
C GLU A 12 -7.57 7.12 16.97
N ASP A 13 -6.84 6.44 17.87
CA ASP A 13 -7.13 5.08 18.36
C ASP A 13 -7.13 3.94 17.30
N SER A 14 -6.48 4.15 16.15
CA SER A 14 -6.37 3.12 15.10
C SER A 14 -4.93 2.69 14.79
N CYS A 15 -4.79 1.47 14.29
CA CYS A 15 -3.54 0.94 13.72
C CYS A 15 -3.44 1.33 12.23
N TYR A 16 -2.41 2.09 11.87
CA TYR A 16 -2.20 2.58 10.51
C TYR A 16 -0.76 2.37 10.03
N ILE A 17 -0.59 2.36 8.71
CA ILE A 17 0.70 2.44 8.03
C ILE A 17 0.79 3.82 7.40
N GLU A 18 1.85 4.56 7.72
CA GLU A 18 2.10 5.90 7.16
C GLU A 18 3.09 5.82 5.99
N ILE A 19 2.77 6.47 4.87
CA ILE A 19 3.70 6.70 3.77
C ILE A 19 4.14 8.17 3.82
N LEU A 20 5.37 8.36 4.28
CA LEU A 20 6.00 9.67 4.51
C LEU A 20 6.84 10.09 3.31
N PRO A 21 6.60 11.27 2.69
CA PRO A 21 7.40 11.76 1.57
C PRO A 21 8.73 12.40 2.03
N ASP A 22 9.54 11.70 2.81
CA ASP A 22 10.95 11.99 3.13
C ASP A 22 11.49 10.82 3.99
N LYS A 23 12.70 10.96 4.52
CA LYS A 23 13.22 10.17 5.64
C LYS A 23 12.43 10.38 6.92
N TYR A 24 12.39 9.36 7.76
CA TYR A 24 11.79 9.44 9.09
C TYR A 24 12.65 10.32 10.00
N LYS A 25 12.01 11.22 10.74
CA LYS A 25 12.65 12.18 11.66
C LYS A 25 12.08 12.07 13.07
N ASP A 26 11.69 10.86 13.46
CA ASP A 26 11.09 10.55 14.76
C ASP A 26 9.73 11.25 15.01
N GLU A 27 9.01 11.57 13.94
CA GLU A 27 7.68 12.20 13.96
C GLU A 27 6.72 11.46 13.03
N CYS A 28 5.55 11.09 13.56
CA CYS A 28 4.43 10.50 12.83
C CYS A 28 3.32 11.54 12.60
N TRP A 29 2.30 11.15 11.84
CA TRP A 29 1.13 12.00 11.53
C TRP A 29 1.49 13.26 10.73
N ASN A 30 2.40 13.13 9.77
CA ASN A 30 2.82 14.24 8.94
C ASN A 30 1.69 14.67 7.99
N MET A 31 1.43 15.98 7.89
CA MET A 31 0.40 16.53 6.98
C MET A 31 0.66 16.23 5.50
N SER A 32 1.89 15.90 5.14
CA SER A 32 2.28 15.57 3.76
C SER A 32 2.14 14.09 3.44
N SER A 33 1.92 13.24 4.44
CA SER A 33 1.79 11.79 4.33
C SER A 33 0.41 11.34 3.88
N ILE A 34 0.34 10.08 3.50
CA ILE A 34 -0.91 9.31 3.35
C ILE A 34 -0.87 8.09 4.25
N TYR A 35 -2.04 7.54 4.53
CA TYR A 35 -2.19 6.47 5.50
C TYR A 35 -3.02 5.33 4.94
N PHE A 36 -2.75 4.14 5.45
CA PHE A 36 -3.51 2.93 5.14
C PHE A 36 -3.90 2.28 6.46
N THR A 37 -5.07 1.64 6.51
CA THR A 37 -5.29 0.61 7.52
C THR A 37 -4.29 -0.52 7.31
N GLU A 38 -3.96 -1.25 8.37
CA GLU A 38 -3.13 -2.45 8.26
C GLU A 38 -3.65 -3.40 7.18
N GLU A 39 -4.96 -3.67 7.17
CA GLU A 39 -5.60 -4.55 6.20
C GLU A 39 -5.38 -4.08 4.75
N ASN A 40 -5.64 -2.81 4.48
CA ASN A 40 -5.53 -2.24 3.13
C ASN A 40 -4.09 -2.26 2.63
N PHE A 41 -3.12 -1.95 3.50
CA PHE A 41 -1.71 -1.99 3.13
C PHE A 41 -1.22 -3.41 2.84
N CYS A 42 -1.75 -4.42 3.55
CA CYS A 42 -1.34 -5.80 3.38
C CYS A 42 -1.66 -6.37 2.00
N TYR A 43 -2.69 -5.87 1.30
CA TYR A 43 -2.96 -6.26 -0.08
C TYR A 43 -1.75 -6.04 -1.00
N ILE A 44 -0.95 -4.99 -0.75
CA ILE A 44 0.18 -4.63 -1.60
C ILE A 44 1.55 -5.04 -1.05
N ILE A 45 1.64 -5.58 0.18
CA ILE A 45 2.90 -6.07 0.78
C ILE A 45 3.68 -7.06 -0.12
N PRO A 46 3.05 -8.02 -0.84
CA PRO A 46 3.79 -8.89 -1.74
C PRO A 46 4.64 -8.13 -2.76
N THR A 47 4.15 -6.97 -3.23
CA THR A 47 4.88 -6.09 -4.14
C THR A 47 6.13 -5.51 -3.48
N PHE A 48 6.01 -5.01 -2.24
CA PHE A 48 7.15 -4.49 -1.48
C PHE A 48 8.20 -5.58 -1.24
N ARG A 49 7.80 -6.76 -0.76
CA ARG A 49 8.73 -7.90 -0.54
C ARG A 49 9.40 -8.38 -1.82
N LYS A 50 8.72 -8.25 -2.96
CA LYS A 50 9.28 -8.59 -4.27
C LYS A 50 10.38 -7.61 -4.66
N CYS A 51 10.12 -6.30 -4.58
CA CYS A 51 11.02 -5.25 -5.09
C CYS A 51 12.06 -4.75 -4.08
N TYR A 52 11.79 -4.80 -2.78
CA TYR A 52 12.66 -4.34 -1.71
C TYR A 52 12.91 -5.48 -0.71
N LYS A 53 14.02 -6.20 -0.88
CA LYS A 53 14.32 -7.41 -0.08
C LYS A 53 14.54 -7.16 1.42
N LYS A 54 14.87 -5.92 1.78
CA LYS A 54 15.04 -5.49 3.17
C LYS A 54 13.74 -5.02 3.81
N PHE A 55 12.60 -5.13 3.10
CA PHE A 55 11.31 -4.69 3.62
C PHE A 55 10.99 -5.44 4.92
N ASP A 56 10.83 -4.68 5.99
CA ASP A 56 10.42 -5.17 7.29
C ASP A 56 9.10 -4.50 7.67
N TYR A 57 8.08 -5.31 7.89
CA TYR A 57 6.75 -4.82 8.22
C TYR A 57 6.71 -4.12 9.59
N PHE A 58 7.59 -4.53 10.51
CA PHE A 58 7.62 -4.03 11.89
C PHE A 58 8.63 -2.89 12.11
N SER A 59 8.98 -2.18 11.03
CA SER A 59 10.03 -1.16 11.04
C SER A 59 9.70 -0.01 10.08
N TYR A 60 10.47 1.06 10.18
CA TYR A 60 10.46 2.13 9.19
C TYR A 60 11.38 1.76 8.02
N ASN A 61 10.83 1.80 6.82
CA ASN A 61 11.52 1.44 5.59
C ASN A 61 11.79 2.70 4.78
N GLU A 62 12.99 3.27 4.93
CA GLU A 62 13.45 4.38 4.09
C GLU A 62 13.81 3.86 2.69
N ILE A 63 12.89 3.97 1.74
CA ILE A 63 13.04 3.41 0.41
C ILE A 63 13.43 4.53 -0.57
N GLU A 64 14.54 4.33 -1.28
CA GLU A 64 15.00 5.26 -2.31
C GLU A 64 14.03 5.31 -3.49
N VAL A 65 13.92 6.48 -4.11
CA VAL A 65 13.04 6.70 -5.27
C VAL A 65 13.30 5.71 -6.42
N ASP A 66 14.54 5.27 -6.63
CA ASP A 66 14.85 4.26 -7.65
C ASP A 66 14.24 2.90 -7.34
N THR A 67 14.16 2.52 -6.06
CA THR A 67 13.44 1.31 -5.64
C THR A 67 11.93 1.53 -5.75
N TRP A 68 11.41 2.73 -5.44
CA TRP A 68 10.01 3.06 -5.68
C TRP A 68 9.62 2.95 -7.15
N LYS A 69 10.48 3.29 -8.11
CA LYS A 69 10.22 3.04 -9.53
C LYS A 69 9.98 1.55 -9.83
N LEU A 70 10.70 0.66 -9.15
CA LEU A 70 10.50 -0.79 -9.27
C LEU A 70 9.19 -1.23 -8.63
N ILE A 71 8.87 -0.73 -7.44
CA ILE A 71 7.60 -0.97 -6.73
C ILE A 71 6.43 -0.52 -7.60
N MET A 72 6.48 0.71 -8.14
CA MET A 72 5.47 1.30 -9.00
C MET A 72 5.22 0.48 -10.28
N LYS A 73 6.29 -0.01 -10.91
CA LYS A 73 6.19 -0.90 -12.08
C LYS A 73 5.53 -2.23 -11.74
N GLU A 74 5.76 -2.75 -10.54
CA GLU A 74 5.17 -4.01 -10.10
C GLU A 74 3.71 -3.83 -9.66
N LEU A 75 3.38 -2.74 -8.95
CA LEU A 75 2.00 -2.32 -8.67
C LEU A 75 1.19 -2.17 -9.96
N GLU A 76 1.80 -1.63 -11.02
CA GLU A 76 1.14 -1.53 -12.33
C GLU A 76 0.80 -2.91 -12.91
N LYS A 77 1.66 -3.91 -12.74
CA LYS A 77 1.35 -5.29 -13.17
C LYS A 77 0.23 -5.90 -12.34
N VAL A 78 0.25 -5.68 -11.01
CA VAL A 78 -0.82 -6.11 -10.12
C VAL A 78 -2.14 -5.48 -10.57
N LYS A 79 -2.19 -4.16 -10.75
CA LYS A 79 -3.38 -3.44 -11.23
C LYS A 79 -3.91 -4.00 -12.56
N ASN A 80 -3.02 -4.24 -13.53
CA ASN A 80 -3.39 -4.83 -14.82
C ASN A 80 -3.95 -6.24 -14.66
N TYR A 81 -3.37 -7.07 -13.79
CA TYR A 81 -3.91 -8.40 -13.48
C TYR A 81 -5.31 -8.31 -12.86
N LEU A 82 -5.51 -7.45 -11.86
CA LEU A 82 -6.80 -7.24 -11.19
C LEU A 82 -7.88 -6.71 -12.16
N THR A 83 -7.50 -5.83 -13.09
CA THR A 83 -8.40 -5.25 -14.10
C THR A 83 -8.89 -6.28 -15.11
N ASN A 84 -8.09 -7.31 -15.37
CA ASN A 84 -8.44 -8.42 -16.28
C ASN A 84 -9.36 -9.47 -15.63
N ASN A 85 -10.01 -9.11 -14.51
CA ASN A 85 -10.96 -9.94 -13.77
C ASN A 85 -10.41 -11.36 -13.49
N PRO A 86 -9.43 -11.47 -12.59
CA PRO A 86 -8.75 -12.73 -12.35
C PRO A 86 -9.68 -13.77 -11.73
N ILE A 87 -9.29 -15.05 -11.83
CA ILE A 87 -9.97 -16.14 -11.13
C ILE A 87 -9.73 -15.95 -9.62
N PRO A 88 -10.77 -15.89 -8.77
CA PRO A 88 -10.65 -15.62 -7.34
C PRO A 88 -9.58 -16.46 -6.62
N ASP A 89 -9.50 -17.76 -6.93
CA ASP A 89 -8.55 -18.70 -6.31
C ASP A 89 -7.07 -18.35 -6.54
N THR A 90 -6.78 -17.56 -7.59
CA THR A 90 -5.41 -17.15 -7.96
C THR A 90 -4.99 -15.82 -7.33
N LEU A 91 -5.92 -15.13 -6.66
CA LEU A 91 -5.71 -13.77 -6.18
C LEU A 91 -4.64 -13.70 -5.07
N LYS A 92 -4.62 -14.68 -4.16
CA LYS A 92 -3.64 -14.78 -3.05
C LYS A 92 -2.19 -14.95 -3.50
N ASP A 93 -1.96 -15.32 -4.76
CA ASP A 93 -0.61 -15.42 -5.33
C ASP A 93 -0.07 -14.04 -5.73
N VAL A 94 -0.94 -13.02 -5.78
CA VAL A 94 -0.64 -11.67 -6.27
C VAL A 94 -0.77 -10.62 -5.18
N ILE A 95 -1.78 -10.73 -4.31
CA ILE A 95 -2.03 -9.78 -3.21
C ILE A 95 -1.96 -10.48 -1.84
N GLY A 96 -1.75 -9.70 -0.78
CA GLY A 96 -1.64 -10.23 0.58
C GLY A 96 -2.96 -10.20 1.36
N PHE A 97 -3.17 -11.22 2.19
CA PHE A 97 -4.29 -11.30 3.14
C PHE A 97 -3.72 -11.49 4.55
N PRO A 98 -3.75 -10.47 5.42
CA PRO A 98 -3.01 -10.50 6.68
C PRO A 98 -3.71 -11.28 7.80
N PHE A 99 -5.04 -11.36 7.78
CA PHE A 99 -5.83 -11.91 8.87
C PHE A 99 -6.50 -13.21 8.47
N THR A 100 -6.84 -14.03 9.48
CA THR A 100 -7.46 -15.35 9.26
C THR A 100 -8.69 -15.30 8.38
N ASN A 101 -9.48 -14.22 8.45
CA ASN A 101 -10.70 -14.06 7.67
C ASN A 101 -10.58 -13.06 6.51
N SER A 102 -9.47 -12.33 6.35
CA SER A 102 -9.40 -11.23 5.37
C SER A 102 -9.59 -11.72 3.92
N GLU A 103 -9.14 -12.94 3.59
CA GLU A 103 -9.42 -13.53 2.27
C GLU A 103 -10.92 -13.80 2.09
N LYS A 104 -11.55 -14.44 3.08
CA LYS A 104 -12.99 -14.74 3.06
C LYS A 104 -13.82 -13.46 2.95
N ASP A 105 -13.52 -12.46 3.78
CA ASP A 105 -14.23 -11.19 3.82
C ASP A 105 -14.04 -10.40 2.52
N PHE A 106 -12.85 -10.50 1.89
CA PHE A 106 -12.61 -9.96 0.56
C PHE A 106 -13.51 -10.62 -0.49
N MET A 107 -13.61 -11.96 -0.46
CA MET A 107 -14.40 -12.74 -1.43
C MET A 107 -15.91 -12.54 -1.28
N GLU A 108 -16.42 -12.26 -0.07
CA GLU A 108 -17.85 -11.99 0.15
C GLU A 108 -18.36 -10.77 -0.64
N ASN A 109 -17.48 -9.79 -0.90
CA ASN A 109 -17.78 -8.61 -1.69
C ASN A 109 -16.79 -8.44 -2.86
N TYR A 110 -16.42 -9.57 -3.50
CA TYR A 110 -15.32 -9.66 -4.47
C TYR A 110 -15.29 -8.51 -5.51
N ASP A 111 -16.36 -8.33 -6.28
CA ASP A 111 -16.39 -7.32 -7.36
C ASP A 111 -16.18 -5.89 -6.84
N THR A 112 -16.73 -5.60 -5.66
CA THR A 112 -16.61 -4.29 -5.01
C THR A 112 -15.19 -4.09 -4.49
N ASN A 113 -14.67 -5.07 -3.76
CA ASN A 113 -13.33 -5.02 -3.17
C ASN A 113 -12.23 -4.99 -4.24
N LEU A 114 -12.40 -5.72 -5.34
CA LEU A 114 -11.50 -5.71 -6.48
C LEU A 114 -11.43 -4.31 -7.11
N LYS A 115 -12.59 -3.68 -7.36
CA LYS A 115 -12.65 -2.31 -7.89
C LYS A 115 -12.02 -1.29 -6.95
N GLN A 116 -12.31 -1.39 -5.65
CA GLN A 116 -11.75 -0.49 -4.65
C GLN A 116 -10.22 -0.65 -4.54
N LEU A 117 -9.70 -1.89 -4.57
CA LEU A 117 -8.27 -2.15 -4.57
C LEU A 117 -7.57 -1.57 -5.81
N ILE A 118 -8.17 -1.70 -6.99
CA ILE A 118 -7.65 -1.08 -8.22
C ILE A 118 -7.57 0.44 -8.07
N LEU A 119 -8.62 1.08 -7.54
CA LEU A 119 -8.64 2.53 -7.32
C LEU A 119 -7.62 2.97 -6.28
N MET A 120 -7.48 2.21 -5.19
CA MET A 120 -6.47 2.48 -4.15
C MET A 120 -5.05 2.38 -4.72
N ILE A 121 -4.76 1.37 -5.56
CA ILE A 121 -3.45 1.25 -6.21
C ILE A 121 -3.21 2.43 -7.16
N ASP A 122 -4.21 2.83 -7.94
CA ASP A 122 -4.10 3.94 -8.89
C ASP A 122 -3.84 5.28 -8.17
N ASP A 123 -4.61 5.57 -7.12
CA ASP A 123 -4.42 6.77 -6.29
C ASP A 123 -3.04 6.76 -5.62
N PHE A 124 -2.60 5.60 -5.11
CA PHE A 124 -1.28 5.47 -4.51
C PHE A 124 -0.17 5.75 -5.51
N GLN A 125 -0.30 5.22 -6.74
CA GLN A 125 0.64 5.47 -7.81
C GLN A 125 0.72 6.96 -8.18
N VAL A 126 -0.42 7.63 -8.31
CA VAL A 126 -0.50 9.08 -8.58
C VAL A 126 0.20 9.87 -7.47
N TRP A 127 -0.06 9.51 -6.20
CA TRP A 127 0.57 10.17 -5.07
C TRP A 127 2.10 10.01 -5.06
N ILE A 128 2.61 8.79 -5.28
CA ILE A 128 4.06 8.53 -5.35
C ILE A 128 4.71 9.31 -6.49
N GLU A 129 4.07 9.37 -7.66
CA GLU A 129 4.57 10.12 -8.82
C GLU A 129 4.69 11.62 -8.52
N ALA A 130 3.71 12.19 -7.82
CA ALA A 130 3.74 13.58 -7.41
C ALA A 130 4.88 13.87 -6.42
N LYS A 131 5.11 12.98 -5.45
CA LYS A 131 6.10 13.22 -4.37
C LYS A 131 7.54 12.94 -4.80
N LYS A 132 7.79 11.93 -5.63
CA LYS A 132 9.15 11.47 -5.97
C LYS A 132 10.05 12.53 -6.64
N THR A 133 9.47 13.60 -7.19
CA THR A 133 10.21 14.71 -7.81
C THR A 133 10.85 15.65 -6.79
N SER A 134 10.36 15.63 -5.55
CA SER A 134 10.75 16.56 -4.48
C SER A 134 11.61 15.93 -3.38
N THR A 135 11.82 14.61 -3.43
CA THR A 135 12.54 13.86 -2.40
C THR A 135 13.40 12.75 -3.00
N LYS A 136 14.41 12.29 -2.24
CA LYS A 136 15.21 11.10 -2.58
C LYS A 136 14.65 9.82 -1.96
N TYR A 137 13.85 9.94 -0.91
CA TYR A 137 13.30 8.84 -0.13
C TYR A 137 11.80 9.04 0.06
N ILE A 138 11.07 7.94 0.02
CA ILE A 138 9.70 7.88 0.55
C ILE A 138 9.71 6.73 1.53
N THR A 139 9.31 7.00 2.76
CA THR A 139 9.43 6.06 3.88
C THR A 139 8.09 5.40 4.14
N VAL A 140 8.10 4.08 4.32
CA VAL A 140 6.96 3.33 4.86
C VAL A 140 7.17 3.16 6.35
N LEU A 141 6.35 3.80 7.18
CA LEU A 141 6.37 3.62 8.62
C LEU A 141 5.44 2.43 8.96
N GLY A 142 6.07 1.30 9.24
CA GLY A 142 5.41 0.10 9.77
C GLY A 142 5.02 0.25 11.23
N MET A 143 4.37 -0.78 11.78
CA MET A 143 3.91 -0.85 13.18
C MET A 143 4.89 -1.55 14.11
#